data_AF-A0A1Z9XHL1-F1
#
_entry.id   AF-A0A1Z9XHL1-F1
#
_cell.length_a   1.000
_cell.length_b   1.000
_cell.length_c   1.000
_cell.angle_alpha   90.00
_cell.angle_beta   90.00
_cell.angle_gamma   90.00
#
_symmetry.space_group_name_H-M   'P 1'
#
loop_
_entity.id
_entity.type
_entity.pdbx_description
1 polymer ?
#
loop_
_entity_poly.entity_id
_entity_poly.type
_entity_poly.pdbx_seq_one_letter_code
_entity_poly.pdbx_strand_id
1 'polypeptide(L)'
;MSAISSSEISSLLEPVNAFLQCNTPDAWLDEAKKEENLRMLLTDHLICELKAAQSAMYLLRRYVADEETSKVLLGWLKPYEDFTYRHVGDWQSLNTKHLSKSVFNVDGLDSVKKDMLDKMVMLIKEELHHFYQVLEIMHRLGFEYKSVTSSRYANGLLKHVRTYEPEKLVDKLICGAYIEARSCERFAKLAPHVSDELGKFYVSLLRSEARHFEDYLTLAAAISPVDITERVSLFGDVEKQLIESEDSELRFHSGMPAAA
;
A
#
# COMPACT_ATOMS: atom_id res chain seq x y z
N MET A 1 16.41 11.55 -10.17
CA MET A 1 15.07 11.64 -10.79
C MET A 1 14.73 13.12 -10.96
N SER A 2 14.10 13.50 -12.06
CA SER A 2 13.57 14.87 -12.23
C SER A 2 12.59 15.16 -11.09
N ALA A 3 12.66 16.35 -10.49
CA ALA A 3 11.63 16.78 -9.55
C ALA A 3 10.27 16.76 -10.28
N ILE A 4 9.27 16.12 -9.66
CA ILE A 4 7.90 16.08 -10.19
C ILE A 4 7.34 17.51 -10.10
N SER A 5 6.81 18.02 -11.21
CA SER A 5 6.26 19.37 -11.26
C SER A 5 4.91 19.45 -10.55
N SER A 6 4.51 20.63 -10.06
CA SER A 6 3.18 20.81 -9.43
C SER A 6 2.02 20.44 -10.37
N SER A 7 2.17 20.69 -11.68
CA SER A 7 1.19 20.27 -12.68
C SER A 7 1.11 18.75 -12.81
N GLU A 8 2.25 18.06 -12.70
CA GLU A 8 2.30 16.60 -12.75
C GLU A 8 1.70 15.96 -11.50
N ILE A 9 1.96 16.52 -10.31
CA ILE A 9 1.29 16.12 -9.07
C ILE A 9 -0.23 16.25 -9.24
N SER A 10 -0.71 17.38 -9.77
CA SER A 10 -2.15 17.58 -10.01
C SER A 10 -2.73 16.54 -10.97
N SER A 11 -2.01 16.19 -12.04
CA SER A 11 -2.50 15.17 -12.99
C SER A 11 -2.53 13.76 -12.41
N LEU A 12 -1.58 13.42 -11.53
CA LEU A 12 -1.55 12.11 -10.86
C LEU A 12 -2.70 11.99 -9.84
N LEU A 13 -3.04 13.09 -9.16
CA LEU A 13 -4.08 13.10 -8.14
C LEU A 13 -5.49 13.27 -8.68
N GLU A 14 -5.68 13.74 -9.92
CA GLU A 14 -7.02 13.89 -10.51
C GLU A 14 -7.85 12.59 -10.48
N PRO A 15 -7.35 11.44 -11.00
CA PRO A 15 -8.11 10.19 -10.92
C PRO A 15 -8.25 9.68 -9.47
N VAL A 16 -7.25 9.89 -8.63
CA VAL A 16 -7.27 9.51 -7.21
C VAL A 16 -8.37 10.26 -6.45
N ASN A 17 -8.44 11.58 -6.61
CA ASN A 17 -9.43 12.43 -5.96
C ASN A 17 -10.84 12.22 -6.51
N ALA A 18 -10.96 11.80 -7.78
CA ALA A 18 -12.24 11.41 -8.36
C ALA A 18 -12.74 10.05 -7.82
N PHE A 19 -11.82 9.15 -7.45
CA PHE A 19 -12.13 7.83 -6.92
C PHE A 19 -12.44 7.84 -5.42
N LEU A 20 -11.68 8.59 -4.63
CA LEU A 20 -11.90 8.73 -3.19
C LEU A 20 -13.15 9.56 -2.88
N GLN A 21 -13.89 9.19 -1.84
CA GLN A 21 -15.16 9.84 -1.49
C GLN A 21 -15.04 10.93 -0.41
N CYS A 22 -13.83 11.13 0.11
CA CYS A 22 -13.48 12.22 1.01
C CYS A 22 -11.99 12.55 0.89
N ASN A 23 -11.64 13.80 1.21
CA ASN A 23 -10.25 14.21 1.39
C ASN A 23 -9.75 13.75 2.76
N THR A 24 -8.43 13.65 2.93
CA THR A 24 -7.87 13.43 4.27
C THR A 24 -8.26 14.60 5.20
N PRO A 25 -8.80 14.36 6.41
CA PRO A 25 -9.19 15.42 7.34
C PRO A 25 -8.01 16.30 7.75
N ASP A 26 -8.23 17.60 7.90
CA ASP A 26 -7.18 18.53 8.34
C ASP A 26 -6.69 18.20 9.75
N ALA A 27 -7.57 17.71 10.64
CA ALA A 27 -7.19 17.22 11.96
C ALA A 27 -6.17 16.06 11.91
N TRP A 28 -6.25 15.18 10.90
CA TRP A 28 -5.22 14.16 10.70
C TRP A 28 -3.90 14.80 10.25
N LEU A 29 -3.95 15.74 9.30
CA LEU A 29 -2.76 16.45 8.82
C LEU A 29 -2.08 17.26 9.93
N ASP A 30 -2.86 17.90 10.78
CA ASP A 30 -2.38 18.72 11.89
C ASP A 30 -1.59 17.91 12.91
N GLU A 31 -1.98 16.67 13.17
CA GLU A 31 -1.19 15.73 13.96
C GLU A 31 -0.03 15.15 13.17
N ALA A 32 -0.24 14.78 11.90
CA ALA A 32 0.74 14.09 11.08
C ALA A 32 1.99 14.93 10.78
N LYS A 33 1.84 16.25 10.65
CA LYS A 33 2.96 17.17 10.37
C LYS A 33 3.83 17.48 11.59
N LYS A 34 3.42 17.09 12.79
CA LYS A 34 4.19 17.34 14.02
C LYS A 34 5.43 16.46 14.07
N GLU A 35 6.59 17.04 14.38
CA GLU A 35 7.87 16.31 14.40
C GLU A 35 7.84 15.12 15.36
N GLU A 36 7.17 15.26 16.52
CA GLU A 36 7.03 14.19 17.50
C GLU A 36 6.25 12.96 16.98
N ASN A 37 5.37 13.16 15.99
CA ASN A 37 4.55 12.11 15.38
C ASN A 37 5.20 11.48 14.14
N LEU A 38 6.17 12.15 13.50
CA LEU A 38 6.82 11.67 12.29
C LEU A 38 7.51 10.31 12.48
N ARG A 39 8.14 10.06 13.63
CA ARG A 39 8.76 8.75 13.91
C ARG A 39 7.74 7.62 13.85
N MET A 40 6.57 7.82 14.45
CA MET A 40 5.50 6.84 14.44
C MET A 40 4.95 6.66 13.02
N LEU A 41 4.69 7.76 12.30
CA LEU A 41 4.16 7.68 10.93
C LEU A 41 5.13 7.01 9.95
N LEU A 42 6.42 7.30 10.01
CA LEU A 42 7.43 6.63 9.18
C LEU A 42 7.53 5.13 9.50
N THR A 43 7.41 4.77 10.78
CA THR A 43 7.40 3.36 11.18
C THR A 43 6.15 2.64 10.68
N ASP A 44 4.98 3.26 10.78
CA ASP A 44 3.75 2.68 10.26
C ASP A 44 3.75 2.61 8.73
N HIS A 45 4.25 3.66 8.05
CA HIS A 45 4.47 3.70 6.61
C HIS A 45 5.36 2.53 6.18
N LEU A 46 6.53 2.35 6.80
CA LEU A 46 7.41 1.20 6.55
C LEU A 46 6.64 -0.13 6.63
N ILE A 47 5.82 -0.31 7.66
CA ILE A 47 5.03 -1.53 7.82
C ILE A 47 3.94 -1.66 6.75
N CYS A 48 3.34 -0.55 6.31
CA CYS A 48 2.38 -0.54 5.21
C CYS A 48 3.00 -1.05 3.91
N GLU A 49 4.21 -0.61 3.58
CA GLU A 49 4.96 -1.08 2.40
C GLU A 49 5.15 -2.60 2.42
N LEU A 50 5.58 -3.14 3.57
CA LEU A 50 5.71 -4.59 3.73
C LEU A 50 4.36 -5.30 3.61
N LYS A 51 3.29 -4.75 4.18
CA LYS A 51 1.95 -5.34 4.12
C LYS A 51 1.37 -5.32 2.70
N ALA A 52 1.64 -4.30 1.90
CA ALA A 52 1.26 -4.23 0.49
C ALA A 52 1.94 -5.35 -0.30
N ALA A 53 3.26 -5.51 -0.14
CA ALA A 53 4.00 -6.64 -0.72
C ALA A 53 3.47 -8.00 -0.24
N GLN A 54 3.17 -8.17 1.06
CA GLN A 54 2.60 -9.39 1.62
C GLN A 54 1.21 -9.71 1.04
N SER A 55 0.37 -8.69 0.86
CA SER A 55 -0.96 -8.81 0.27
C SER A 55 -0.89 -9.29 -1.19
N ALA A 56 -0.06 -8.63 -2.01
CA ALA A 56 0.15 -9.05 -3.39
C ALA A 56 0.78 -10.44 -3.51
N MET A 57 1.73 -10.77 -2.62
CA MET A 57 2.32 -12.11 -2.53
C MET A 57 1.28 -13.17 -2.19
N TYR A 58 0.34 -12.86 -1.28
CA TYR A 58 -0.78 -13.73 -0.97
C TYR A 58 -1.67 -13.97 -2.19
N LEU A 59 -1.98 -12.92 -2.98
CA LEU A 59 -2.78 -13.05 -4.21
C LEU A 59 -2.08 -13.98 -5.21
N LEU A 60 -0.79 -13.77 -5.48
CA LEU A 60 -0.02 -14.63 -6.37
C LEU A 60 -0.02 -16.09 -5.91
N ARG A 61 0.25 -16.31 -4.62
CA ARG A 61 0.26 -17.66 -4.03
C ARG A 61 -1.09 -18.36 -4.09
N ARG A 62 -2.19 -17.61 -4.06
CA ARG A 62 -3.54 -18.16 -4.01
C ARG A 62 -4.12 -18.43 -5.39
N TYR A 63 -3.84 -17.57 -6.37
CA TYR A 63 -4.56 -17.56 -7.65
C TYR A 63 -3.69 -17.86 -8.88
N VAL A 64 -2.36 -17.81 -8.73
CA VAL A 64 -1.41 -17.95 -9.85
C VAL A 64 -0.41 -19.08 -9.62
N ALA A 65 0.24 -19.13 -8.45
CA ALA A 65 1.36 -20.02 -8.19
C ALA A 65 0.94 -21.48 -7.94
N ASP A 66 1.78 -22.42 -8.38
CA ASP A 66 1.75 -23.80 -7.91
C ASP A 66 2.39 -23.96 -6.51
N GLU A 67 2.39 -25.19 -5.98
CA GLU A 67 2.89 -25.46 -4.63
C GLU A 67 4.39 -25.14 -4.47
N GLU A 68 5.20 -25.44 -5.48
CA GLU A 68 6.65 -25.21 -5.45
C GLU A 68 6.96 -23.71 -5.48
N THR A 69 6.37 -22.99 -6.43
CA THR A 69 6.46 -21.54 -6.55
C THR A 69 5.97 -20.87 -5.27
N SER A 70 4.87 -21.33 -4.68
CA SER A 70 4.32 -20.79 -3.43
C SER A 70 5.29 -20.89 -2.24
N LYS A 71 6.10 -21.95 -2.16
CA LYS A 71 7.17 -22.09 -1.15
C LYS A 71 8.31 -21.11 -1.39
N VAL A 72 8.71 -20.90 -2.65
CA VAL A 72 9.75 -19.92 -3.01
C VAL A 72 9.30 -18.49 -2.62
N LEU A 73 8.06 -18.15 -2.94
CA LEU A 73 7.46 -16.84 -2.63
C LEU A 73 7.42 -16.55 -1.13
N LEU A 74 7.09 -17.54 -0.29
CA LEU A 74 7.16 -17.42 1.18
C LEU A 74 8.57 -17.12 1.68
N GLY A 75 9.59 -17.80 1.12
CA GLY A 75 10.98 -17.59 1.50
C GLY A 75 11.49 -16.19 1.14
N TRP A 76 10.87 -15.53 0.16
CA TRP A 76 11.33 -14.25 -0.35
C TRP A 76 11.04 -13.07 0.59
N LEU A 77 9.86 -13.05 1.24
CA LEU A 77 9.51 -12.02 2.22
C LEU A 77 10.13 -12.25 3.60
N LYS A 78 10.59 -13.47 3.89
CA LYS A 78 11.09 -13.86 5.21
C LYS A 78 12.14 -12.89 5.79
N PRO A 79 13.15 -12.40 5.06
CA PRO A 79 14.12 -11.44 5.63
C PRO A 79 13.48 -10.13 6.06
N TYR A 80 12.51 -9.62 5.28
CA TYR A 80 11.77 -8.40 5.59
C TYR A 80 10.87 -8.61 6.82
N GLU A 81 10.23 -9.77 6.93
CA GLU A 81 9.42 -10.15 8.08
C GLU A 81 10.24 -10.34 9.36
N ASP A 82 11.39 -11.03 9.26
CA ASP A 82 12.34 -11.22 10.35
C ASP A 82 12.83 -9.87 10.89
N PHE A 83 13.19 -8.95 9.99
CA PHE A 83 13.60 -7.61 10.38
C PHE A 83 12.44 -6.83 11.04
N THR A 84 11.28 -6.75 10.38
CA THR A 84 10.17 -5.88 10.79
C THR A 84 9.48 -6.36 12.05
N TYR A 85 9.25 -7.67 12.19
CA TYR A 85 8.42 -8.22 13.27
C TYR A 85 9.24 -8.90 14.38
N ARG A 86 10.44 -9.38 14.07
CA ARG A 86 11.28 -10.12 15.02
C ARG A 86 12.54 -9.35 15.42
N HIS A 87 12.81 -8.20 14.78
CA HIS A 87 14.03 -7.41 14.96
C HIS A 87 15.30 -8.23 14.71
N VAL A 88 15.23 -9.15 13.73
CA VAL A 88 16.34 -10.04 13.36
C VAL A 88 16.91 -9.65 12.01
N GLY A 89 18.24 -9.56 11.94
CA GLY A 89 18.98 -9.27 10.71
C GLY A 89 19.46 -7.83 10.63
N ASP A 90 19.91 -7.45 9.44
CA ASP A 90 20.41 -6.11 9.13
C ASP A 90 19.65 -5.55 7.93
N TRP A 91 19.06 -4.38 8.10
CA TRP A 91 18.26 -3.72 7.07
C TRP A 91 19.07 -3.43 5.80
N GLN A 92 20.38 -3.20 5.93
CA GLN A 92 21.28 -2.94 4.81
C GLN A 92 21.40 -4.15 3.86
N SER A 93 21.11 -5.35 4.37
CA SER A 93 21.17 -6.60 3.59
C SER A 93 19.88 -6.92 2.81
N LEU A 94 18.77 -6.22 3.08
CA LEU A 94 17.46 -6.56 2.53
C LEU A 94 17.34 -6.34 1.02
N ASN A 95 17.95 -5.27 0.48
CA ASN A 95 17.83 -4.88 -0.92
C ASN A 95 18.76 -5.65 -1.89
N THR A 96 19.09 -6.90 -1.57
CA THR A 96 20.09 -7.69 -2.33
C THR A 96 19.48 -8.73 -3.26
N LYS A 97 18.18 -9.04 -3.13
CA LYS A 97 17.50 -10.07 -3.94
C LYS A 97 16.25 -9.50 -4.59
N HIS A 98 16.14 -9.65 -5.91
CA HIS A 98 14.97 -9.21 -6.67
C HIS A 98 14.07 -10.39 -7.04
N LEU A 99 12.76 -10.22 -6.85
CA LEU A 99 11.77 -11.16 -7.33
C LEU A 99 11.79 -11.18 -8.86
N SER A 100 11.86 -12.37 -9.45
CA SER A 100 11.80 -12.57 -10.89
C SER A 100 10.53 -13.32 -11.26
N LYS A 101 9.86 -12.86 -12.32
CA LYS A 101 8.72 -13.57 -12.91
C LYS A 101 9.10 -14.94 -13.47
N SER A 102 10.38 -15.18 -13.75
CA SER A 102 10.89 -16.48 -14.23
C SER A 102 10.74 -17.62 -13.23
N VAL A 103 10.44 -17.32 -11.97
CA VAL A 103 10.18 -18.32 -10.93
C VAL A 103 8.79 -18.96 -11.11
N PHE A 104 7.89 -18.31 -11.85
CA PHE A 104 6.53 -18.79 -12.05
C PHE A 104 6.45 -19.68 -13.28
N ASN A 105 5.76 -20.82 -13.13
CA ASN A 105 5.28 -21.57 -14.29
C ASN A 105 4.09 -20.82 -14.91
N VAL A 106 4.29 -20.28 -16.12
CA VAL A 106 3.26 -19.53 -16.86
C VAL A 106 2.48 -20.38 -17.85
N ASP A 107 2.84 -21.66 -17.99
CA ASP A 107 2.17 -22.58 -18.90
C ASP A 107 0.75 -22.86 -18.40
N GLY A 108 -0.23 -22.71 -19.29
CA GLY A 108 -1.64 -22.92 -18.96
C GLY A 108 -2.32 -21.78 -18.19
N LEU A 109 -1.61 -20.69 -17.85
CA LEU A 109 -2.26 -19.49 -17.32
C LEU A 109 -3.06 -18.77 -18.43
N ASP A 110 -4.31 -18.44 -18.11
CA ASP A 110 -5.13 -17.54 -18.93
C ASP A 110 -4.57 -16.09 -18.92
N SER A 111 -5.12 -15.24 -19.78
CA SER A 111 -4.64 -13.86 -19.94
C SER A 111 -4.80 -13.02 -18.66
N VAL A 112 -5.86 -13.24 -17.89
CA VAL A 112 -6.15 -12.48 -16.66
C VAL A 112 -5.15 -12.85 -15.56
N LYS A 113 -4.82 -14.14 -15.42
CA LYS A 113 -3.78 -14.60 -14.47
C LYS A 113 -2.38 -14.14 -14.86
N LYS A 114 -2.07 -14.07 -16.15
CA LYS A 114 -0.80 -13.51 -16.64
C LYS A 114 -0.69 -12.02 -16.32
N ASP A 115 -1.76 -11.27 -16.55
CA ASP A 115 -1.81 -9.84 -16.22
C ASP A 115 -1.68 -9.62 -14.69
N MET A 116 -2.41 -10.41 -13.89
CA MET A 116 -2.25 -10.40 -12.43
C MET A 116 -0.83 -10.72 -12.00
N LEU A 117 -0.19 -11.71 -12.64
CA LEU A 117 1.19 -12.06 -12.35
C LEU A 117 2.13 -10.88 -12.57
N ASP A 118 2.08 -10.28 -13.76
CA ASP A 118 2.97 -9.18 -14.13
C ASP A 118 2.76 -7.96 -13.23
N LYS A 119 1.50 -7.57 -12.96
CA LYS A 119 1.16 -6.44 -12.08
C LYS A 119 1.58 -6.67 -10.64
N MET A 120 1.24 -7.82 -10.05
CA MET A 120 1.57 -8.09 -8.65
C MET A 120 3.08 -8.27 -8.42
N VAL A 121 3.82 -8.86 -9.37
CA VAL A 121 5.29 -8.94 -9.28
C VAL A 121 5.92 -7.55 -9.36
N MET A 122 5.40 -6.66 -10.21
CA MET A 122 5.87 -5.28 -10.29
C MET A 122 5.61 -4.54 -8.99
N LEU A 123 4.36 -4.57 -8.49
CA LEU A 123 3.98 -3.96 -7.22
C LEU A 123 4.88 -4.44 -6.08
N ILE A 124 5.02 -5.76 -5.88
CA ILE A 124 5.87 -6.31 -4.80
C ILE A 124 7.29 -5.75 -4.84
N LYS A 125 7.87 -5.56 -6.03
CA LYS A 125 9.23 -5.03 -6.18
C LYS A 125 9.30 -3.55 -5.85
N GLU A 126 8.27 -2.78 -6.21
CA GLU A 126 8.15 -1.36 -5.90
C GLU A 126 7.95 -1.16 -4.39
N GLU A 127 7.04 -1.88 -3.74
CA GLU A 127 6.80 -1.72 -2.29
C GLU A 127 8.01 -2.13 -1.45
N LEU A 128 8.73 -3.18 -1.83
CA LEU A 128 9.96 -3.52 -1.11
C LEU A 128 11.10 -2.53 -1.37
N HIS A 129 11.08 -1.85 -2.51
CA HIS A 129 11.98 -0.73 -2.74
C HIS A 129 11.60 0.48 -1.88
N HIS A 130 10.32 0.84 -1.82
CA HIS A 130 9.80 1.89 -0.94
C HIS A 130 10.12 1.59 0.52
N PHE A 131 9.87 0.36 0.99
CA PHE A 131 10.25 -0.13 2.31
C PHE A 131 11.72 0.16 2.63
N TYR A 132 12.62 -0.17 1.69
CA TYR A 132 14.04 0.10 1.86
C TYR A 132 14.36 1.60 1.91
N GLN A 133 13.73 2.42 1.06
CA GLN A 133 13.92 3.87 1.09
C GLN A 133 13.44 4.50 2.40
N VAL A 134 12.33 4.02 2.97
CA VAL A 134 11.86 4.45 4.30
C VAL A 134 12.89 4.13 5.37
N LEU A 135 13.51 2.95 5.34
CA LEU A 135 14.60 2.59 6.27
C LEU A 135 15.81 3.52 6.14
N GLU A 136 16.23 3.85 4.91
CA GLU A 136 17.33 4.78 4.68
C GLU A 136 17.04 6.17 5.25
N ILE A 137 15.80 6.65 5.15
CA ILE A 137 15.37 7.93 5.71
C ILE A 137 15.32 7.85 7.23
N MET A 138 14.70 6.81 7.80
CA MET A 138 14.64 6.59 9.25
C MET A 138 16.04 6.54 9.87
N HIS A 139 16.98 5.85 9.21
CA HIS A 139 18.38 5.78 9.64
C HIS A 139 19.05 7.16 9.63
N ARG A 140 18.89 7.94 8.54
CA ARG A 140 19.42 9.31 8.42
C ARG A 140 18.86 10.27 9.46
N LEU A 141 17.58 10.13 9.81
CA LEU A 141 16.91 10.91 10.86
C LEU A 141 17.26 10.44 12.28
N GLY A 142 18.06 9.37 12.44
CA GLY A 142 18.42 8.82 13.74
C GLY A 142 17.24 8.17 14.48
N PHE A 143 16.19 7.76 13.75
CA PHE A 143 15.03 7.11 14.33
C PHE A 143 15.31 5.63 14.52
N GLU A 144 15.43 5.24 15.79
CA GLU A 144 15.44 3.83 16.16
C GLU A 144 14.06 3.21 15.82
N TYR A 145 14.09 2.05 15.17
CA TYR A 145 12.87 1.33 14.82
C TYR A 145 12.17 0.80 16.08
N LYS A 146 10.88 1.13 16.23
CA LYS A 146 10.02 0.62 17.30
C LYS A 146 8.76 0.06 16.68
N SER A 147 8.37 -1.16 17.04
CA SER A 147 7.14 -1.76 16.51
C SER A 147 5.92 -0.90 16.85
N VAL A 148 5.04 -0.71 15.87
CA VAL A 148 3.72 -0.09 16.04
C VAL A 148 2.63 -1.11 15.72
N THR A 149 1.49 -1.00 16.40
CA THR A 149 0.31 -1.82 16.08
C THR A 149 -0.29 -1.36 14.74
N SER A 150 -1.01 -2.26 14.09
CA SER A 150 -1.67 -1.94 12.82
C SER A 150 -2.88 -1.03 13.03
N SER A 151 -3.08 -0.06 12.14
CA SER A 151 -4.34 0.70 12.03
C SER A 151 -5.56 -0.22 11.87
N ARG A 152 -6.73 0.25 12.29
CA ARG A 152 -8.02 -0.39 12.04
C ARG A 152 -8.42 -0.38 10.56
N TYR A 153 -7.83 0.47 9.73
CA TYR A 153 -8.26 0.78 8.36
C TYR A 153 -8.40 -0.44 7.45
N ALA A 154 -7.29 -1.13 7.13
CA ALA A 154 -7.32 -2.27 6.21
C ALA A 154 -8.22 -3.40 6.73
N ASN A 155 -8.17 -3.69 8.05
CA ASN A 155 -9.07 -4.66 8.67
C ASN A 155 -10.54 -4.23 8.62
N GLY A 156 -10.82 -2.92 8.68
CA GLY A 156 -12.14 -2.33 8.49
C GLY A 156 -12.70 -2.65 7.11
N LEU A 157 -11.93 -2.40 6.06
CA LEU A 157 -12.30 -2.75 4.67
C LEU A 157 -12.50 -4.27 4.52
N LEU A 158 -11.55 -5.07 5.00
CA LEU A 158 -11.57 -6.53 4.84
C LEU A 158 -12.79 -7.22 5.49
N LYS A 159 -13.44 -6.59 6.48
CA LYS A 159 -14.69 -7.12 7.08
C LYS A 159 -15.85 -7.19 6.08
N HIS A 160 -15.82 -6.38 5.03
CA HIS A 160 -16.88 -6.34 4.02
C HIS A 160 -16.63 -7.28 2.85
N VAL A 161 -15.47 -7.93 2.77
CA VAL A 161 -15.09 -8.86 1.69
C VAL A 161 -15.98 -10.10 1.70
N ARG A 162 -16.55 -10.44 0.54
CA ARG A 162 -17.35 -11.66 0.33
C ARG A 162 -16.49 -12.91 0.54
N THR A 163 -17.14 -14.02 0.90
CA THR A 163 -16.45 -15.26 1.27
C THR A 163 -16.32 -16.29 0.14
N TYR A 164 -17.06 -16.10 -0.95
CA TYR A 164 -17.11 -16.98 -2.11
C TYR A 164 -16.36 -16.41 -3.32
N GLU A 165 -15.87 -17.29 -4.19
CA GLU A 165 -15.11 -16.93 -5.40
C GLU A 165 -16.03 -16.85 -6.62
N PRO A 166 -15.73 -15.97 -7.61
CA PRO A 166 -14.57 -15.05 -7.70
C PRO A 166 -14.73 -13.73 -6.92
N GLU A 167 -15.88 -13.48 -6.31
CA GLU A 167 -16.26 -12.24 -5.67
C GLU A 167 -15.32 -11.80 -4.55
N LYS A 168 -14.79 -12.76 -3.79
CA LYS A 168 -13.79 -12.54 -2.75
C LYS A 168 -12.50 -11.93 -3.31
N LEU A 169 -12.03 -12.41 -4.45
CA LEU A 169 -10.86 -11.86 -5.13
C LEU A 169 -11.14 -10.44 -5.63
N VAL A 170 -12.27 -10.24 -6.31
CA VAL A 170 -12.71 -8.91 -6.78
C VAL A 170 -12.73 -7.91 -5.62
N ASP A 171 -13.33 -8.27 -4.49
CA ASP A 171 -13.41 -7.40 -3.31
C ASP A 171 -12.03 -7.08 -2.73
N LYS A 172 -11.14 -8.06 -2.65
CA LYS A 172 -9.77 -7.83 -2.16
C LYS A 172 -8.99 -6.86 -3.06
N LEU A 173 -9.18 -6.95 -4.36
CA LEU A 173 -8.57 -6.04 -5.32
C LEU A 173 -9.14 -4.61 -5.17
N ILE A 174 -10.46 -4.48 -4.99
CA ILE A 174 -11.09 -3.17 -4.70
C ILE A 174 -10.56 -2.58 -3.39
N CYS A 175 -10.41 -3.39 -2.32
CA CYS A 175 -9.76 -2.93 -1.10
C CYS A 175 -8.33 -2.43 -1.34
N GLY A 176 -7.55 -3.15 -2.16
CA GLY A 176 -6.22 -2.73 -2.59
C GLY A 176 -6.25 -1.36 -3.26
N ALA A 177 -7.13 -1.17 -4.25
CA ALA A 177 -7.31 0.11 -4.93
C ALA A 177 -7.56 1.29 -3.97
N TYR A 178 -8.43 1.11 -2.96
CA TYR A 178 -8.69 2.14 -1.94
C TYR A 178 -7.50 2.40 -1.02
N ILE A 179 -6.72 1.38 -0.67
CA ILE A 179 -5.51 1.55 0.16
C ILE A 179 -4.48 2.40 -0.60
N GLU A 180 -4.15 2.03 -1.84
CA GLU A 180 -3.16 2.74 -2.67
C GLU A 180 -3.62 4.16 -3.01
N ALA A 181 -4.89 4.35 -3.37
CA ALA A 181 -5.44 5.67 -3.66
C ALA A 181 -5.34 6.60 -2.43
N ARG A 182 -5.70 6.09 -1.24
CA ARG A 182 -5.58 6.87 0.00
C ARG A 182 -4.14 7.16 0.37
N SER A 183 -3.23 6.21 0.17
CA SER A 183 -1.79 6.43 0.35
C SER A 183 -1.29 7.56 -0.54
N CYS A 184 -1.63 7.53 -1.83
CA CYS A 184 -1.28 8.58 -2.80
C CYS A 184 -1.76 9.98 -2.35
N GLU A 185 -3.03 10.10 -1.97
CA GLU A 185 -3.61 11.37 -1.51
C GLU A 185 -2.94 11.86 -0.22
N ARG A 186 -2.65 10.97 0.75
CA ARG A 186 -1.98 11.34 2.01
C ARG A 186 -0.52 11.74 1.80
N PHE A 187 0.23 11.04 0.96
CA PHE A 187 1.60 11.44 0.62
C PHE A 187 1.63 12.84 0.00
N ALA A 188 0.75 13.10 -0.96
CA ALA A 188 0.67 14.41 -1.60
C ALA A 188 0.25 15.50 -0.62
N LYS A 189 -0.70 15.22 0.28
CA LYS A 189 -1.18 16.17 1.28
C LYS A 189 -0.12 16.46 2.35
N LEU A 190 0.68 15.48 2.76
CA LEU A 190 1.69 15.63 3.82
C LEU A 190 3.01 16.21 3.31
N ALA A 191 3.40 15.93 2.06
CA ALA A 191 4.71 16.32 1.51
C ALA A 191 5.09 17.80 1.66
N PRO A 192 4.19 18.80 1.53
CA PRO A 192 4.53 20.21 1.72
C PRO A 192 4.79 20.64 3.17
N HIS A 193 4.48 19.77 4.14
CA HIS A 193 4.49 20.09 5.57
C HIS A 193 5.61 19.40 6.35
N VAL A 194 6.46 18.64 5.66
CA VAL A 194 7.60 17.92 6.24
C VAL A 194 8.92 18.49 5.71
N SER A 195 10.06 17.95 6.16
CA SER A 195 11.36 18.37 5.65
C SER A 195 11.45 18.22 4.12
N ASP A 196 12.25 19.06 3.47
CA ASP A 196 12.43 19.01 2.00
C ASP A 196 12.85 17.62 1.50
N GLU A 197 13.69 16.92 2.25
CA GLU A 197 14.10 15.54 1.95
C GLU A 197 12.91 14.57 2.00
N LEU A 198 12.12 14.59 3.07
CA LEU A 198 10.97 13.70 3.24
C LEU A 198 9.85 14.03 2.25
N GLY A 199 9.60 15.31 2.01
CA GLY A 199 8.60 15.79 1.06
C GLY A 199 8.93 15.34 -0.36
N LYS A 200 10.20 15.44 -0.78
CA LYS A 200 10.66 14.92 -2.08
C LYS A 200 10.48 13.41 -2.19
N PHE A 201 10.74 12.67 -1.11
CA PHE A 201 10.50 11.23 -1.07
C PHE A 201 9.01 10.92 -1.25
N TYR A 202 8.11 11.52 -0.45
CA TYR A 202 6.66 11.31 -0.57
C TYR A 202 6.12 11.67 -1.96
N VAL A 203 6.59 12.78 -2.55
CA VAL A 203 6.23 13.14 -3.93
C VAL A 203 6.72 12.08 -4.92
N SER A 204 7.90 11.48 -4.71
CA SER A 204 8.43 10.46 -5.61
C SER A 204 7.61 9.16 -5.63
N LEU A 205 6.85 8.86 -4.58
CA LEU A 205 5.97 7.69 -4.48
C LEU A 205 4.69 7.85 -5.32
N LEU A 206 4.23 9.08 -5.57
CA LEU A 206 2.90 9.32 -6.15
C LEU A 206 2.65 8.62 -7.48
N ARG A 207 3.68 8.43 -8.32
CA ARG A 207 3.54 7.72 -9.60
C ARG A 207 3.26 6.24 -9.43
N SER A 208 3.94 5.56 -8.51
CA SER A 208 3.72 4.15 -8.25
C SER A 208 2.38 3.94 -7.59
N GLU A 209 2.05 4.72 -6.56
CA GLU A 209 0.78 4.66 -5.84
C GLU A 209 -0.44 4.85 -6.75
N ALA A 210 -0.43 5.89 -7.60
CA ALA A 210 -1.52 6.12 -8.56
C ALA A 210 -1.67 4.95 -9.55
N ARG A 211 -0.55 4.38 -10.01
CA ARG A 211 -0.58 3.23 -10.92
C ARG A 211 -1.01 1.94 -10.22
N HIS A 212 -0.61 1.70 -8.97
CA HIS A 212 -1.03 0.54 -8.19
C HIS A 212 -2.55 0.54 -7.97
N PHE A 213 -3.12 1.71 -7.64
CA PHE A 213 -4.56 1.91 -7.54
C PHE A 213 -5.28 1.50 -8.85
N GLU A 214 -4.83 2.02 -9.99
CA GLU A 214 -5.41 1.72 -11.30
C GLU A 214 -5.26 0.23 -11.67
N ASP A 215 -4.10 -0.36 -11.38
CA ASP A 215 -3.82 -1.78 -11.62
C ASP A 215 -4.76 -2.69 -10.82
N TYR A 216 -5.01 -2.36 -9.55
CA TYR A 216 -5.97 -3.08 -8.71
C TYR A 216 -7.39 -3.02 -9.27
N LEU A 217 -7.89 -1.84 -9.67
CA LEU A 217 -9.22 -1.70 -10.26
C LEU A 217 -9.34 -2.43 -11.59
N THR A 218 -8.30 -2.34 -12.44
CA THR A 218 -8.27 -3.01 -13.74
C THR A 218 -8.36 -4.52 -13.57
N LEU A 219 -7.61 -5.09 -12.62
CA LEU A 219 -7.68 -6.51 -12.30
C LEU A 219 -9.05 -6.90 -11.73
N ALA A 220 -9.63 -6.08 -10.84
CA ALA A 220 -10.94 -6.35 -10.28
C ALA A 220 -12.02 -6.42 -11.37
N ALA A 221 -12.00 -5.47 -12.33
CA ALA A 221 -12.93 -5.43 -13.44
C ALA A 221 -12.71 -6.60 -14.42
N ALA A 222 -11.46 -6.98 -14.70
CA ALA A 222 -11.14 -8.09 -15.59
C ALA A 222 -11.55 -9.47 -15.04
N ILE A 223 -11.56 -9.62 -13.72
CA ILE A 223 -11.93 -10.87 -13.04
C ILE A 223 -13.45 -10.96 -12.80
N SER A 224 -14.11 -9.83 -12.58
CA SER A 224 -15.54 -9.81 -12.27
C SER A 224 -16.39 -10.21 -13.48
N PRO A 225 -17.38 -11.11 -13.31
CA PRO A 225 -18.32 -11.43 -14.37
C PRO A 225 -19.39 -10.34 -14.59
N VAL A 226 -19.46 -9.37 -13.68
CA VAL A 226 -20.46 -8.28 -13.66
C VAL A 226 -19.78 -6.94 -13.43
N ASP A 227 -20.50 -5.85 -13.72
CA ASP A 227 -20.05 -4.50 -13.40
C ASP A 227 -19.71 -4.35 -11.91
N ILE A 228 -18.57 -3.70 -11.62
CA ILE A 228 -18.06 -3.55 -10.25
C ILE A 228 -18.43 -2.21 -9.61
N THR A 229 -19.14 -1.32 -10.30
CA THR A 229 -19.37 0.08 -9.86
C THR A 229 -20.08 0.14 -8.51
N GLU A 230 -21.15 -0.64 -8.34
CA GLU A 230 -21.87 -0.72 -7.06
C GLU A 230 -20.94 -1.21 -5.93
N ARG A 231 -20.06 -2.17 -6.24
CA ARG A 231 -19.14 -2.73 -5.27
C ARG A 231 -18.05 -1.75 -4.88
N VAL A 232 -17.51 -1.02 -5.86
CA VAL A 232 -16.56 0.08 -5.65
C VAL A 232 -17.20 1.17 -4.80
N SER A 233 -18.45 1.56 -5.08
CA SER A 233 -19.17 2.57 -4.29
C SER A 233 -19.33 2.15 -2.84
N LEU A 234 -19.72 0.89 -2.58
CA LEU A 234 -19.87 0.36 -1.23
C LEU A 234 -18.55 0.43 -0.45
N PHE A 235 -17.43 0.01 -1.05
CA PHE A 235 -16.14 0.10 -0.37
C PHE A 235 -15.70 1.54 -0.15
N GLY A 236 -16.06 2.47 -1.03
CA GLY A 236 -15.78 3.90 -0.83
C GLY A 236 -16.56 4.50 0.32
N ASP A 237 -17.81 4.09 0.53
CA ASP A 237 -18.59 4.52 1.70
C ASP A 237 -17.94 4.00 3.00
N VAL A 238 -17.46 2.76 3.00
CA VAL A 238 -16.75 2.16 4.15
C VAL A 238 -15.41 2.85 4.38
N GLU A 239 -14.64 3.09 3.32
CA GLU A 239 -13.34 3.78 3.37
C GLU A 239 -13.48 5.18 3.95
N LYS A 240 -14.44 5.95 3.41
CA LYS A 240 -14.77 7.29 3.89
C LYS A 240 -15.09 7.30 5.38
N GLN A 241 -15.94 6.37 5.83
CA GLN A 241 -16.27 6.26 7.25
C GLN A 241 -15.03 5.97 8.11
N LEU A 242 -14.10 5.13 7.65
CA LEU A 242 -12.85 4.83 8.37
C LEU A 242 -11.94 6.05 8.47
N ILE A 243 -11.90 6.89 7.43
CA ILE A 243 -11.08 8.11 7.36
C ILE A 243 -11.67 9.27 8.15
N GLU A 244 -12.98 9.47 8.10
CA GLU A 244 -13.65 10.62 8.74
C GLU A 244 -13.97 10.38 10.22
N SER A 245 -14.16 9.13 10.65
CA SER A 245 -14.50 8.85 12.05
C SER A 245 -13.31 8.96 12.99
N GLU A 246 -13.60 9.26 14.26
CA GLU A 246 -12.59 9.37 15.31
C GLU A 246 -11.78 8.08 15.48
N ASP A 247 -10.48 8.25 15.73
CA ASP A 247 -9.50 7.20 15.92
C ASP A 247 -8.58 7.57 17.09
N SER A 248 -8.40 6.63 18.02
CA SER A 248 -7.56 6.83 19.20
C SER A 248 -6.06 6.71 18.90
N GLU A 249 -5.71 6.14 17.75
CA GLU A 249 -4.33 5.96 17.34
C GLU A 249 -4.05 6.73 16.05
N LEU A 250 -3.02 7.58 16.06
CA LEU A 250 -2.50 8.13 14.81
C LEU A 250 -1.73 7.04 14.07
N ARG A 251 -2.06 6.81 12.80
CA ARG A 251 -1.38 5.89 11.86
C ARG A 251 -1.43 6.50 10.47
N PHE A 252 -0.67 5.94 9.53
CA PHE A 252 -0.63 6.43 8.16
C PHE A 252 -2.00 6.36 7.50
N HIS A 253 -2.82 5.36 7.81
CA HIS A 253 -4.24 5.25 7.39
C HIS A 253 -5.25 5.39 8.53
N SER A 254 -4.91 5.99 9.68
CA SER A 254 -5.90 6.19 10.76
C SER A 254 -7.01 7.17 10.36
N GLY A 255 -8.13 7.11 11.09
CA GLY A 255 -9.18 8.13 11.01
C GLY A 255 -8.76 9.47 11.63
N MET A 256 -9.74 10.32 11.94
CA MET A 256 -9.52 11.61 12.61
C MET A 256 -8.99 11.37 14.03
N PRO A 257 -7.82 11.90 14.41
CA PRO A 257 -7.31 11.74 15.78
C PRO A 257 -8.32 12.26 16.81
N ALA A 258 -8.66 11.42 17.80
CA ALA A 258 -9.51 11.82 18.91
C ALA A 258 -8.81 12.95 19.71
N ALA A 259 -9.59 13.94 20.16
CA ALA A 259 -9.07 15.02 21.00
C ALA A 259 -8.49 14.43 22.30
N ALA A 260 -7.28 14.87 22.65
CA ALA A 260 -6.59 14.48 23.89
C ALA A 260 -7.24 15.07 25.15
#